data_AF-A0A968RKX3-F1
#
_entry.id   AF-A0A968RKX3-F1
#
_cell.length_a   1.000
_cell.length_b   1.000
_cell.length_c   1.000
_cell.angle_alpha   90.00
_cell.angle_beta   90.00
_cell.angle_gamma   90.00
#
_symmetry.space_group_name_H-M   'P 1'
#
loop_
_entity.id
_entity.type
_entity.pdbx_description
1 polymer ?
#
loop_
_entity_poly.entity_id
_entity_poly.type
_entity_poly.pdbx_seq_one_letter_code
_entity_poly.pdbx_strand_id
1 'polypeptide(L)'
;MNQFITVAAILTFGVQLLMVINFFYSIWYGRKVTDKNPWKATTLEWTTPVIAGHGNWEGNLPSVQRWAYDYGKDGRDFITQIEPMSDEEKKNSTH
;
A
#
# COMPACT_ATOMS: atom_id res chain seq x y z
N MET A 1 -32.22 22.86 -7.42
CA MET A 1 -31.60 21.53 -7.58
C MET A 1 -30.62 21.50 -8.75
N ASN A 2 -31.04 21.73 -9.99
CA ASN A 2 -30.17 21.61 -11.19
C ASN A 2 -28.99 22.59 -11.21
N GLN A 3 -29.18 23.84 -10.78
CA GLN A 3 -28.09 24.83 -10.72
C GLN A 3 -27.00 24.43 -9.72
N PHE A 4 -27.40 23.93 -8.54
CA PHE A 4 -26.47 23.43 -7.53
C PHE A 4 -25.65 22.25 -8.05
N ILE A 5 -26.32 21.26 -8.66
CA ILE A 5 -25.65 20.08 -9.25
C ILE A 5 -24.65 20.52 -10.34
N THR A 6 -25.03 21.48 -11.17
CA THR A 6 -24.16 22.00 -12.24
C THR A 6 -22.90 22.66 -11.68
N VAL A 7 -23.04 23.50 -10.65
CA VAL A 7 -21.89 24.14 -9.97
C VAL A 7 -20.99 23.09 -9.32
N ALA A 8 -21.58 22.13 -8.60
CA ALA A 8 -20.83 21.03 -7.99
C ALA A 8 -20.07 20.18 -9.03
N ALA A 9 -20.69 19.91 -10.18
CA ALA A 9 -20.06 19.16 -11.28
C ALA A 9 -18.87 19.92 -11.89
N ILE A 10 -19.01 21.23 -12.15
CA ILE A 10 -17.92 22.08 -12.66
C ILE A 10 -16.76 22.13 -11.67
N LEU A 11 -17.04 22.31 -10.37
CA LEU A 11 -16.01 22.32 -9.34
C LEU A 11 -15.29 20.97 -9.24
N THR A 12 -16.05 19.87 -9.25
CA THR A 12 -15.48 18.51 -9.21
C THR A 12 -14.57 18.27 -10.42
N PHE A 13 -15.01 18.65 -11.63
CA PHE A 13 -14.19 18.57 -12.83
C PHE A 13 -12.93 19.45 -12.73
N GLY A 14 -13.05 20.68 -12.21
CA GLY A 14 -11.93 21.57 -11.99
C GLY A 14 -10.88 20.99 -11.03
N VAL A 15 -11.31 20.37 -9.92
CA VAL A 15 -10.39 19.70 -8.97
C VAL A 15 -9.75 18.46 -9.58
N GLN A 16 -10.46 17.72 -10.44
CA GLN A 16 -9.87 16.57 -11.15
C GLN A 16 -8.67 16.98 -12.02
N LEU A 17 -8.68 18.18 -12.62
CA LEU A 17 -7.53 18.67 -13.39
C LEU A 17 -6.27 18.81 -12.54
N LEU A 18 -6.39 19.15 -11.25
CA LEU A 18 -5.25 19.19 -10.33
C LEU A 18 -4.63 17.80 -10.16
N MET A 19 -5.45 16.75 -10.05
CA MET A 19 -4.99 15.36 -9.97
C MET A 19 -4.29 14.94 -11.26
N VAL A 20 -4.85 15.29 -12.43
CA VAL A 20 -4.24 14.99 -13.74
C VAL A 20 -2.87 15.67 -13.88
N ILE A 21 -2.79 16.96 -13.56
CA ILE A 21 -1.54 17.71 -13.57
C ILE A 21 -0.53 17.07 -12.61
N ASN A 22 -0.95 16.74 -11.38
CA ASN A 22 -0.09 16.12 -10.38
C ASN A 22 0.42 14.74 -10.82
N PHE A 23 -0.44 13.90 -11.43
CA PHE A 23 -0.08 12.57 -11.91
C PHE A 23 1.03 12.64 -12.96
N PHE A 24 0.84 13.46 -13.98
CA PHE A 24 1.81 13.65 -15.06
C PHE A 24 3.10 14.32 -14.57
N TYR A 25 2.99 15.38 -13.77
CA TYR A 25 4.16 16.01 -13.15
C TYR A 25 4.96 15.01 -12.31
N SER A 26 4.29 14.15 -11.54
CA SER A 26 4.94 13.15 -10.68
C SER A 26 5.65 12.05 -11.47
N ILE A 27 5.15 11.68 -12.65
CA ILE A 27 5.84 10.72 -13.54
C ILE A 27 7.24 11.22 -13.92
N TRP A 28 7.33 12.49 -14.34
CA TRP A 28 8.57 13.04 -14.89
C TRP A 28 9.48 13.70 -13.85
N TYR A 29 8.89 14.40 -12.88
CA TYR A 29 9.61 15.24 -11.91
C TYR A 29 9.33 14.86 -10.45
N GLY A 30 8.52 13.82 -10.21
CA GLY A 30 8.23 13.34 -8.86
C GLY A 30 9.44 12.74 -8.16
N ARG A 31 9.41 12.77 -6.82
CA ARG A 31 10.42 12.12 -5.98
C ARG A 31 10.42 10.62 -6.22
N LYS A 32 11.60 10.05 -6.46
CA LYS A 32 11.75 8.60 -6.60
C LYS A 32 11.57 7.92 -5.25
N VAL A 33 10.79 6.85 -5.23
CA VAL A 33 10.64 5.99 -4.06
C VAL A 33 11.93 5.19 -3.90
N THR A 34 12.48 5.15 -2.69
CA THR A 34 13.71 4.42 -2.36
C THR A 34 13.49 3.25 -1.40
N ASP A 35 12.38 3.29 -0.66
CA ASP A 35 11.97 2.24 0.27
C ASP A 35 10.94 1.33 -0.43
N LYS A 36 11.01 0.02 -0.20
CA LYS A 36 10.01 -0.95 -0.69
C LYS A 36 8.65 -0.70 -0.04
N ASN A 37 8.63 -0.26 1.22
CA ASN A 37 7.40 -0.11 2.00
C ASN A 37 7.34 1.22 2.76
N PRO A 38 7.24 2.36 2.05
CA PRO A 38 7.18 3.68 2.69
C PRO A 38 5.90 3.89 3.52
N TRP A 39 4.89 3.04 3.35
CA TRP A 39 3.59 3.15 4.01
C TRP A 39 3.42 2.20 5.19
N LYS A 40 4.45 1.42 5.53
CA LYS A 40 4.38 0.43 6.61
C LYS A 40 3.20 -0.54 6.46
N ALA A 41 2.89 -0.93 5.24
CA ALA A 41 1.79 -1.84 4.96
C ALA A 41 2.21 -3.31 5.18
N THR A 42 1.24 -4.15 5.48
CA THR A 42 1.43 -5.55 5.90
C THR A 42 1.49 -6.52 4.72
N THR A 43 0.82 -6.20 3.61
CA THR A 43 0.52 -7.11 2.51
C THR A 43 1.72 -7.42 1.60
N LEU A 44 1.61 -8.50 0.82
CA LEU A 44 2.71 -9.04 0.02
C LEU A 44 3.27 -8.08 -1.04
N GLU A 45 2.45 -7.21 -1.64
CA GLU A 45 2.91 -6.27 -2.66
C GLU A 45 4.01 -5.34 -2.14
N TRP A 46 4.01 -5.05 -0.83
CA TRP A 46 5.02 -4.24 -0.15
C TRP A 46 6.31 -4.98 0.17
N THR A 47 6.42 -6.24 -0.28
CA THR A 47 7.66 -7.04 -0.22
C THR A 47 8.36 -7.12 -1.57
N THR A 48 7.72 -6.62 -2.63
CA THR A 48 8.31 -6.56 -3.98
C THR A 48 9.49 -5.56 -4.03
N PRO A 49 10.45 -5.73 -4.95
CA PRO A 49 11.41 -4.68 -5.26
C PRO A 49 10.71 -3.38 -5.67
N VAL A 50 11.32 -2.22 -5.39
CA VAL A 50 10.78 -0.90 -5.75
C VAL A 50 10.43 -0.81 -7.24
N ILE A 51 11.24 -1.44 -8.09
CA ILE A 51 10.95 -1.65 -9.50
C ILE A 51 10.71 -3.14 -9.70
N ALA A 52 9.46 -3.56 -9.62
CA ALA A 52 9.08 -4.94 -9.83
C ALA A 52 9.28 -5.33 -11.32
N GLY A 53 10.01 -6.41 -11.55
CA GLY A 53 10.18 -7.01 -12.87
C GLY A 53 9.02 -7.94 -13.24
N HIS A 54 9.12 -8.58 -14.40
CA HIS A 54 8.20 -9.66 -14.76
C HIS A 54 8.31 -10.80 -13.75
N GLY A 55 7.18 -11.25 -13.21
CA GLY A 55 7.16 -12.21 -12.08
C GLY A 55 7.14 -11.57 -10.69
N ASN A 56 7.22 -10.23 -10.59
CA ASN A 56 7.09 -9.38 -9.40
C ASN A 56 8.15 -9.55 -8.30
N TRP A 57 8.53 -10.78 -7.93
CA TRP A 57 9.53 -11.08 -6.89
C TRP A 57 10.78 -11.70 -7.49
N GLU A 58 11.92 -11.44 -6.84
CA GLU A 58 13.18 -12.10 -7.16
C GLU A 58 13.27 -13.44 -6.43
N GLY A 59 13.57 -14.52 -7.15
CA GLY A 59 13.75 -15.85 -6.56
C GLY A 59 12.44 -16.51 -6.13
N ASN A 60 12.42 -17.08 -4.92
CA ASN A 60 11.26 -17.81 -4.40
C ASN A 60 10.13 -16.85 -4.02
N LEU A 61 8.89 -17.25 -4.30
CA LEU A 61 7.71 -16.48 -3.90
C LEU A 61 7.62 -16.40 -2.37
N PRO A 62 7.26 -15.22 -1.82
CA PRO A 62 7.01 -15.09 -0.40
C PRO A 62 5.83 -15.96 0.04
N SER A 63 5.96 -16.61 1.19
CA SER A 63 4.87 -17.36 1.82
C SER A 63 4.15 -16.46 2.82
N VAL A 64 2.82 -16.44 2.76
CA VAL A 64 2.00 -15.80 3.79
C VAL A 64 2.08 -16.62 5.08
N GLN A 65 2.48 -15.96 6.16
CA GLN A 65 2.62 -16.53 7.50
C GLN A 65 1.60 -15.95 8.49
N ARG A 66 1.02 -14.78 8.17
CA ARG A 66 0.11 -14.05 9.06
C ARG A 66 -0.91 -13.22 8.29
N TRP A 67 -1.84 -12.57 9.01
CA TRP A 67 -2.97 -11.88 8.40
C TRP A 67 -2.56 -10.56 7.73
N ALA A 68 -3.34 -10.14 6.72
CA ALA A 68 -3.11 -8.90 5.99
C ALA A 68 -3.40 -7.63 6.82
N TYR A 69 -3.82 -7.75 8.09
CA TYR A 69 -4.21 -6.62 8.92
C TYR A 69 -3.50 -6.61 10.29
N ASP A 70 -2.33 -7.26 10.40
CA ASP A 70 -1.49 -7.24 11.61
C ASP A 70 -0.83 -5.85 11.81
N TYR A 71 -1.66 -4.84 12.04
CA TYR A 71 -1.28 -3.49 12.44
C TYR A 71 -1.46 -3.32 13.95
N GLY A 72 -0.59 -2.54 14.59
CA GLY A 72 -0.72 -2.19 16.02
C GLY A 72 -0.64 -3.38 16.99
N LYS A 73 -0.04 -4.50 16.57
CA LYS A 73 0.04 -5.74 17.35
C LYS A 73 1.39 -5.82 18.07
N ASP A 74 1.38 -6.32 19.31
CA ASP A 74 2.59 -6.57 20.11
C ASP A 74 3.53 -5.36 20.21
N GLY A 75 2.96 -4.15 20.31
CA GLY A 75 3.72 -2.91 20.40
C GLY A 75 4.38 -2.45 19.09
N ARG A 76 4.06 -3.09 17.95
CA ARG A 76 4.57 -2.73 16.62
C ARG A 76 3.47 -2.11 15.77
N ASP A 77 3.83 -1.07 15.01
CA ASP A 77 2.90 -0.37 14.10
C ASP A 77 2.34 -1.32 13.02
N PHE A 78 3.18 -2.22 12.50
CA PHE A 78 2.83 -3.18 11.45
C PHE A 78 3.74 -4.40 11.49
N ILE A 79 3.21 -5.55 11.06
CA ILE A 79 3.96 -6.79 10.89
C ILE A 79 3.65 -7.35 9.50
N THR A 80 4.69 -7.53 8.68
CA THR A 80 4.52 -7.98 7.30
C THR A 80 4.04 -9.43 7.23
N GLN A 81 3.21 -9.77 6.24
CA GLN A 81 2.67 -11.11 6.02
C GLN A 81 3.73 -12.19 5.87
N ILE A 82 4.96 -11.83 5.50
CA ILE A 82 6.07 -12.79 5.31
C ILE A 82 6.87 -13.05 6.60
N GLU A 83 6.60 -12.29 7.65
CA GLU A 83 7.25 -12.48 8.94
C GLU A 83 6.64 -13.70 9.64
N PRO A 84 7.43 -14.70 10.05
CA PRO A 84 6.91 -15.87 10.76
C PRO A 84 6.16 -15.48 12.03
N MET A 85 5.07 -16.17 12.36
CA MET A 85 4.38 -16.00 13.64
C MET A 85 5.34 -16.26 14.82
N SER A 86 5.25 -15.44 15.86
CA SER A 86 5.94 -15.69 17.12
C SER A 86 5.39 -16.95 17.80
N ASP A 87 6.16 -17.52 18.73
CA ASP A 87 5.73 -18.72 19.44
C ASP A 87 4.48 -18.46 20.32
N GLU A 88 4.34 -17.24 20.84
CA GLU A 88 3.14 -16.79 21.57
C GLU A 88 1.92 -16.69 20.66
N GLU A 89 2.08 -16.12 19.46
CA GLU A 89 1.01 -16.03 18.46
C GLU A 89 0.52 -17.41 18.02
N LYS A 90 1.46 -18.36 17.81
CA LYS A 90 1.12 -19.74 17.45
C LYS A 90 0.34 -20.43 18.57
N LYS A 91 0.77 -20.27 19.83
CA LYS A 91 0.09 -20.85 21.00
C LYS A 91 -1.33 -20.32 21.15
N ASN A 92 -1.52 -19.02 20.94
CA ASN A 92 -2.84 -18.37 21.05
C ASN A 92 -3.77 -18.69 19.86
N SER A 93 -3.22 -19.12 18.71
CA SER A 93 -4.00 -19.50 17.52
C SER A 93 -4.53 -20.93 17.55
N THR A 94 -4.09 -21.75 18.52
CA THR A 94 -4.45 -23.18 18.66
C THR A 94 -5.52 -23.47 19.71
N HIS A 95 -6.22 -22.44 20.19
CA HIS A 95 -7.37 -22.52 21.10
C HIS A 95 -8.62 -21.97 20.43
#